data_AF-A0A5E4C052-F1
#
_entry.id   AF-A0A5E4C052-F1
#
_cell.length_a   1.000
_cell.length_b   1.000
_cell.length_c   1.000
_cell.angle_alpha   90.00
_cell.angle_beta   90.00
_cell.angle_gamma   90.00
#
_symmetry.space_group_name_H-M   'P 1'
#
loop_
_entity.id
_entity.type
_entity.pdbx_description
1 polymer ?
#
loop_
_entity_poly.entity_id
_entity_poly.type
_entity_poly.pdbx_seq_one_letter_code
_entity_poly.pdbx_strand_id
1 'polypeptide(L)'
;MMVPGNAAGVAKQFLRCIFHQLAPNGIFPQLFQSTIKDGTFLRTLATSLMDFNELSSIAALSQLLEGLNNKKNLPAGGAMIRCLENIATFMEALPMDSPSSLWTTISNQFQTFFAKLPCVLPLKSLLEPFSKLLSFVIQNAVFTLAYLVELCGLCYRAFSKERDKFYLSRSVVLELLQALKLKSPLPDTNLLLLVQCGTAAMECVRQSIGEVLDFMADMHTLTRLKSHMKTCSQPLHEDTFGGHLKVGLAQIAAMEISRGNHRDNKAVIRYLPWLYHPPSAMQQGPKEFIECVSHIRLLSWLLLGSLTHNAVCPNASSPCLPIPLDAGSHIADHLIVILIGFPEQSKTSVLHMCSLFHAFIFAQLWTVYCEQSAVATNVQNQNEFSFTAILTALEFWSRVTPSILQLMAHNKVVSSQRRLPSGVQSHNV
;
A
#
# COMPACT_ATOMS: atom_id res chain seq x y z
N MET A 1 -2.01 29.65 28.62
CA MET A 1 -1.84 30.51 29.81
C MET A 1 -3.17 30.52 30.56
N MET A 2 -3.25 29.96 31.78
CA MET A 2 -4.53 29.91 32.53
C MET A 2 -4.80 31.27 33.18
N VAL A 3 -6.00 31.82 32.97
CA VAL A 3 -6.49 33.01 33.68
C VAL A 3 -6.89 32.58 35.10
N PRO A 4 -6.35 33.21 36.17
CA PRO A 4 -6.77 32.93 37.54
C PRO A 4 -8.27 33.16 37.71
N GLY A 5 -8.99 32.19 38.30
CA GLY A 5 -10.43 32.32 38.61
C GLY A 5 -11.41 31.73 37.59
N ASN A 6 -10.96 31.15 36.47
CA ASN A 6 -11.85 30.40 35.58
C ASN A 6 -12.17 29.02 36.17
N ALA A 7 -13.46 28.74 36.43
CA ALA A 7 -13.94 27.45 36.95
C ALA A 7 -13.44 26.25 36.13
N ALA A 8 -13.32 26.38 34.80
CA ALA A 8 -12.77 25.33 33.95
C ALA A 8 -11.28 25.06 34.22
N GLY A 9 -10.50 26.10 34.50
CA GLY A 9 -9.08 25.96 34.87
C GLY A 9 -8.89 25.28 36.22
N VAL A 10 -9.76 25.61 37.19
CA VAL A 10 -9.78 24.94 38.51
C VAL A 10 -10.14 23.47 38.37
N ALA A 11 -11.17 23.14 37.58
CA ALA A 11 -11.55 21.75 37.30
C ALA A 11 -10.43 20.97 36.60
N LYS A 12 -9.75 21.58 35.61
CA LYS A 12 -8.59 20.99 34.92
C LYS A 12 -7.47 20.67 35.92
N GLN A 13 -7.15 21.61 36.81
CA GLN A 13 -6.08 21.42 37.80
C GLN A 13 -6.45 20.37 38.85
N PHE A 14 -7.72 20.33 39.27
CA PHE A 14 -8.24 19.28 40.16
C PHE A 14 -8.03 17.89 39.57
N LEU A 15 -8.38 17.68 38.29
CA LEU A 15 -8.14 16.42 37.59
C LEU A 15 -6.65 16.06 37.57
N ARG A 16 -5.77 17.01 37.23
CA ARG A 16 -4.31 16.80 37.22
C ARG A 16 -3.80 16.33 38.57
N CYS A 17 -4.14 17.03 39.65
CA CYS A 17 -3.67 16.71 40.99
C CYS A 17 -4.17 15.33 41.45
N ILE A 18 -5.46 15.02 41.25
CA ILE A 18 -6.02 13.73 41.65
C ILE A 18 -5.34 12.59 40.89
N PHE A 19 -5.26 12.68 39.57
CA PHE A 19 -4.71 11.58 38.78
C PHE A 19 -3.20 11.41 38.96
N HIS A 20 -2.46 12.49 39.21
CA HIS A 20 -1.05 12.40 39.57
C HIS A 20 -0.83 11.72 40.93
N GLN A 21 -1.63 12.06 41.95
CA GLN A 21 -1.51 11.43 43.27
C GLN A 21 -1.97 9.95 43.28
N LEU A 22 -2.96 9.61 42.45
CA LEU A 22 -3.48 8.24 42.37
C LEU A 22 -2.72 7.35 41.38
N ALA A 23 -1.96 7.93 40.45
CA ALA A 23 -1.17 7.22 39.44
C ALA A 23 -0.27 6.11 40.03
N PRO A 24 0.56 6.37 41.06
CA PRO A 24 1.40 5.34 41.69
C PRO A 24 0.61 4.17 42.29
N ASN A 25 -0.67 4.37 42.61
CA ASN A 25 -1.55 3.36 43.19
C ASN A 25 -2.32 2.54 42.13
N GLY A 26 -1.98 2.67 40.85
CA GLY A 26 -2.57 1.87 39.78
C GLY A 26 -4.00 2.28 39.43
N ILE A 27 -4.33 3.57 39.54
CA ILE A 27 -5.68 4.08 39.23
C ILE A 27 -6.09 3.85 37.77
N PHE A 28 -5.16 3.97 36.82
CA PHE A 28 -5.50 3.91 35.40
C PHE A 28 -6.06 2.54 34.98
N PRO A 29 -5.44 1.39 35.28
CA PRO A 29 -6.05 0.10 35.01
C PRO A 29 -7.44 -0.08 35.63
N GLN A 30 -7.70 0.50 36.80
CA GLN A 30 -9.00 0.39 37.47
C GLN A 30 -10.06 1.29 36.79
N LEU A 31 -9.70 2.56 36.53
CA LEU A 31 -10.56 3.52 35.86
C LEU A 31 -11.00 3.01 34.49
N PHE A 32 -10.08 2.49 33.68
CA PHE A 32 -10.39 2.06 32.33
C PHE A 32 -11.21 0.76 32.30
N GLN A 33 -11.22 -0.05 33.36
CA GLN A 33 -12.12 -1.22 33.47
C GLN A 33 -13.53 -0.86 33.98
N SER A 34 -13.70 0.38 34.48
CA SER A 34 -14.95 0.87 35.06
C SER A 34 -16.00 1.24 33.98
N THR A 35 -17.25 1.39 34.42
CA THR A 35 -18.34 1.83 33.55
C THR A 35 -18.34 3.35 33.46
N ILE A 36 -17.86 3.89 32.33
CA ILE A 36 -17.88 5.31 32.03
C ILE A 36 -19.00 5.53 31.00
N LYS A 37 -20.04 6.29 31.39
CA LYS A 37 -21.28 6.40 30.60
C LYS A 37 -21.08 7.12 29.26
N ASP A 38 -20.24 8.16 29.24
CA ASP A 38 -19.93 8.93 28.05
C ASP A 38 -18.41 9.15 27.90
N GLY A 39 -17.92 9.09 26.67
CA GLY A 39 -16.49 9.27 26.38
C GLY A 39 -15.96 10.69 26.64
N THR A 40 -16.83 11.62 27.02
CA THR A 40 -16.50 13.02 27.30
C THR A 40 -15.53 13.13 28.47
N PHE A 41 -15.70 12.32 29.52
CA PHE A 41 -14.82 12.32 30.67
C PHE A 41 -13.37 11.95 30.28
N LEU A 42 -13.20 10.86 29.53
CA LEU A 42 -11.87 10.41 29.11
C LEU A 42 -11.19 11.39 28.16
N ARG A 43 -11.94 11.98 27.21
CA ARG A 43 -11.42 13.05 26.35
C ARG A 43 -11.04 14.30 27.13
N THR A 44 -11.83 14.66 28.14
CA THR A 44 -11.54 15.79 29.05
C THR A 44 -10.31 15.49 29.91
N LEU A 45 -10.16 14.26 30.40
CA LEU A 45 -8.99 13.83 31.15
C LEU A 45 -7.72 13.88 30.27
N ALA A 46 -7.77 13.31 29.06
CA ALA A 46 -6.65 13.32 28.12
C ALA A 46 -6.19 14.76 27.80
N THR A 47 -7.13 15.65 27.46
CA THR A 47 -6.84 17.07 27.20
C THR A 47 -6.37 17.82 28.43
N SER A 48 -6.82 17.44 29.63
CA SER A 48 -6.36 18.03 30.89
C SER A 48 -4.91 17.69 31.21
N LEU A 49 -4.47 16.49 30.85
CA LEU A 49 -3.12 15.98 31.09
C LEU A 49 -2.13 16.32 29.96
N MET A 50 -2.62 16.73 28.78
CA MET A 50 -1.81 16.91 27.57
C MET A 50 -0.55 17.80 27.77
N ASP A 51 -0.72 18.93 28.44
CA ASP A 51 0.30 19.94 28.72
C ASP A 51 0.85 19.87 30.17
N PHE A 52 0.65 18.75 30.85
CA PHE A 52 1.06 18.58 32.25
C PHE A 52 2.34 17.75 32.36
N ASN A 53 3.45 18.41 32.73
CA ASN A 53 4.78 17.80 32.73
C ASN A 53 4.94 16.65 33.74
N GLU A 54 4.25 16.70 34.86
CA GLU A 54 4.34 15.69 35.93
C GLU A 54 3.60 14.39 35.57
N LEU A 55 2.56 14.50 34.73
CA LEU A 55 1.79 13.36 34.22
C LEU A 55 1.14 13.75 32.90
N SER A 56 1.84 13.51 31.79
CA SER A 56 1.27 13.74 30.48
C SER A 56 0.18 12.71 30.16
N SER A 57 -0.70 13.01 29.20
CA SER A 57 -1.71 12.05 28.74
C SER A 57 -1.09 10.78 28.14
N ILE A 58 0.08 10.91 27.50
CA ILE A 58 0.89 9.78 27.04
C ILE A 58 1.45 8.98 28.22
N ALA A 59 1.97 9.64 29.26
CA ALA A 59 2.44 8.94 30.45
C ALA A 59 1.31 8.18 31.16
N ALA A 60 0.11 8.75 31.21
CA ALA A 60 -1.08 8.09 31.74
C ALA A 60 -1.46 6.82 30.94
N LEU A 61 -1.44 6.89 29.60
CA LEU A 61 -1.63 5.71 28.75
C LEU A 61 -0.52 4.67 28.97
N SER A 62 0.72 5.12 29.13
CA SER A 62 1.85 4.23 29.40
C SER A 62 1.67 3.46 30.71
N GLN A 63 1.32 4.16 31.79
CA GLN A 63 1.06 3.53 33.09
C GLN A 63 -0.15 2.58 33.06
N LEU A 64 -1.18 2.91 32.27
CA LEU A 64 -2.31 2.01 32.03
C LEU A 64 -1.85 0.69 31.40
N LEU A 65 -1.12 0.77 30.28
CA LEU A 65 -0.67 -0.41 29.55
C LEU A 65 0.34 -1.22 30.35
N GLU A 66 1.26 -0.55 31.06
CA GLU A 66 2.17 -1.19 32.00
C GLU A 66 1.41 -1.95 33.09
N GLY A 67 0.40 -1.33 33.71
CA GLY A 67 -0.42 -1.97 34.73
C GLY A 67 -1.24 -3.16 34.22
N LEU A 68 -1.66 -3.14 32.95
CA LEU A 68 -2.30 -4.29 32.30
C LEU A 68 -1.26 -5.39 31.98
N ASN A 69 -0.09 -5.01 31.49
CA ASN A 69 0.99 -5.90 31.11
C ASN A 69 1.67 -6.56 32.31
N ASN A 70 1.66 -5.95 33.49
CA ASN A 70 2.19 -6.57 34.70
C ASN A 70 1.29 -7.68 35.26
N LYS A 71 0.02 -7.74 34.83
CA LYS A 71 -0.87 -8.84 35.22
C LYS A 71 -0.53 -10.12 34.45
N LYS A 72 -0.62 -11.27 35.13
CA LYS A 72 -0.46 -12.61 34.52
C LYS A 72 -1.47 -12.84 33.41
N ASN A 73 -2.74 -12.49 33.67
CA ASN A 73 -3.84 -12.57 32.72
C ASN A 73 -4.49 -11.19 32.59
N LEU A 74 -4.97 -10.87 31.38
CA LEU A 74 -5.79 -9.69 31.16
C LEU A 74 -7.18 -9.85 31.83
N PRO A 75 -7.89 -8.75 32.10
CA PRO A 75 -9.27 -8.80 32.54
C PRO A 75 -10.11 -9.68 31.61
N ALA A 76 -11.04 -10.46 32.15
CA ALA A 76 -11.93 -11.31 31.36
C ALA A 76 -13.29 -10.63 31.12
N GLY A 77 -14.00 -11.05 30.07
CA GLY A 77 -15.40 -10.67 29.86
C GLY A 77 -15.61 -9.17 29.61
N GLY A 78 -16.71 -8.65 30.17
CA GLY A 78 -17.12 -7.25 29.99
C GLY A 78 -16.11 -6.22 30.49
N ALA A 79 -15.26 -6.55 31.46
CA ALA A 79 -14.23 -5.64 31.95
C ALA A 79 -13.18 -5.31 30.89
N MET A 80 -12.82 -6.29 30.06
CA MET A 80 -11.86 -6.09 28.97
C MET A 80 -12.46 -5.30 27.82
N ILE A 81 -13.73 -5.55 27.51
CA ILE A 81 -14.48 -4.81 26.48
C ILE A 81 -14.48 -3.32 26.85
N ARG A 82 -14.93 -2.98 28.07
CA ARG A 82 -14.91 -1.60 28.56
C ARG A 82 -13.51 -1.01 28.57
N CYS A 83 -12.50 -1.79 28.95
CA CYS A 83 -11.11 -1.35 28.94
C CYS A 83 -10.66 -0.94 27.53
N LEU A 84 -10.91 -1.76 26.51
CA LEU A 84 -10.57 -1.41 25.12
C LEU A 84 -11.36 -0.21 24.61
N GLU A 85 -12.67 -0.13 24.90
CA GLU A 85 -13.52 1.01 24.52
C GLU A 85 -13.03 2.33 25.14
N ASN A 86 -12.66 2.28 26.42
CA ASN A 86 -12.12 3.42 27.15
C ASN A 86 -10.73 3.81 26.64
N ILE A 87 -9.85 2.85 26.33
CA ILE A 87 -8.54 3.11 25.71
C ILE A 87 -8.73 3.82 24.36
N ALA A 88 -9.56 3.27 23.48
CA ALA A 88 -9.83 3.85 22.17
C ALA A 88 -10.34 5.31 22.31
N THR A 89 -11.32 5.53 23.19
CA THR A 89 -11.89 6.86 23.46
C THR A 89 -10.85 7.85 23.99
N PHE A 90 -9.97 7.41 24.89
CA PHE A 90 -8.91 8.27 25.44
C PHE A 90 -7.88 8.65 24.38
N MET A 91 -7.55 7.71 23.49
CA MET A 91 -6.55 7.90 22.44
C MET A 91 -6.99 8.89 21.36
N GLU A 92 -8.29 9.01 21.09
CA GLU A 92 -8.86 10.04 20.19
C GLU A 92 -8.45 11.47 20.58
N ALA A 93 -8.12 11.71 21.85
CA ALA A 93 -7.76 13.03 22.38
C ALA A 93 -6.26 13.21 22.63
N LEU A 94 -5.40 12.26 22.22
CA LEU A 94 -3.96 12.36 22.43
C LEU A 94 -3.27 13.30 21.44
N PRO A 95 -2.22 14.03 21.88
CA PRO A 95 -1.43 14.88 21.01
C PRO A 95 -0.58 14.03 20.04
N MET A 96 -0.86 14.13 18.74
CA MET A 96 -0.18 13.35 17.70
C MET A 96 1.27 13.83 17.48
N ASP A 97 1.56 15.09 17.77
CA ASP A 97 2.88 15.74 17.60
C ASP A 97 3.87 15.46 18.74
N SER A 98 3.64 14.42 19.54
CA SER A 98 4.49 14.09 20.68
C SER A 98 5.83 13.49 20.27
N PRO A 99 6.89 13.61 21.10
CA PRO A 99 8.21 13.04 20.81
C PRO A 99 8.13 11.56 20.38
N SER A 100 8.83 11.21 19.31
CA SER A 100 8.82 9.86 18.73
C SER A 100 9.22 8.78 19.74
N SER A 101 10.12 9.08 20.68
CA SER A 101 10.53 8.16 21.75
C SER A 101 9.38 7.72 22.65
N LEU A 102 8.44 8.62 22.97
CA LEU A 102 7.27 8.30 23.79
C LEU A 102 6.31 7.36 23.02
N TRP A 103 6.11 7.62 21.73
CA TRP A 103 5.30 6.77 20.88
C TRP A 103 5.93 5.39 20.67
N THR A 104 7.25 5.29 20.58
CA THR A 104 7.95 3.99 20.56
C THR A 104 7.68 3.19 21.82
N THR A 105 7.75 3.81 23.01
CA THR A 105 7.43 3.13 24.28
C THR A 105 5.98 2.65 24.31
N ILE A 106 5.02 3.51 23.94
CA ILE A 106 3.60 3.13 23.84
C ILE A 106 3.43 1.96 22.85
N SER A 107 4.11 2.01 21.70
CA SER A 107 4.02 0.97 20.67
C SER A 107 4.49 -0.37 21.22
N ASN A 108 5.63 -0.43 21.91
CA ASN A 108 6.14 -1.66 22.55
C ASN A 108 5.19 -2.20 23.63
N GLN A 109 4.57 -1.31 24.41
CA GLN A 109 3.59 -1.71 25.41
C GLN A 109 2.31 -2.26 24.78
N PHE A 110 1.84 -1.66 23.69
CA PHE A 110 0.75 -2.22 22.89
C PHE A 110 1.12 -3.58 22.36
N GLN A 111 2.31 -3.76 21.77
CA GLN A 111 2.75 -5.08 21.28
C GLN A 111 2.65 -6.15 22.37
N THR A 112 3.13 -5.84 23.57
CA THR A 112 3.06 -6.75 24.73
C THR A 112 1.62 -7.02 25.17
N PHE A 113 0.80 -5.97 25.25
CA PHE A 113 -0.61 -6.05 25.63
C PHE A 113 -1.41 -6.91 24.65
N PHE A 114 -1.16 -6.70 23.37
CA PHE A 114 -1.82 -7.39 22.29
C PHE A 114 -1.38 -8.84 22.15
N ALA A 115 -0.12 -9.17 22.46
CA ALA A 115 0.34 -10.55 22.58
C ALA A 115 -0.36 -11.34 23.70
N LYS A 116 -0.86 -10.66 24.74
CA LYS A 116 -1.64 -11.28 25.84
C LYS A 116 -3.14 -11.38 25.55
N LEU A 117 -3.65 -10.63 24.58
CA LEU A 117 -5.08 -10.61 24.26
C LEU A 117 -5.64 -11.96 23.76
N PRO A 118 -4.89 -12.84 23.07
CA PRO A 118 -5.34 -14.19 22.76
C PRO A 118 -5.88 -14.98 23.96
N CYS A 119 -5.32 -14.77 25.16
CA CYS A 119 -5.78 -15.43 26.38
C CYS A 119 -7.21 -15.02 26.80
N VAL A 120 -7.72 -13.91 26.27
CA VAL A 120 -9.08 -13.40 26.54
C VAL A 120 -9.95 -13.34 25.27
N LEU A 121 -9.39 -13.63 24.10
CA LEU A 121 -10.09 -13.82 22.83
C LEU A 121 -10.72 -15.23 22.80
N PRO A 122 -11.88 -15.40 23.43
CA PRO A 122 -13.04 -15.81 22.62
C PRO A 122 -14.30 -15.06 23.04
N LEU A 123 -14.32 -13.75 22.78
CA LEU A 123 -15.52 -12.92 22.80
C LEU A 123 -15.57 -12.11 21.51
N LYS A 124 -16.56 -12.39 20.65
CA LYS A 124 -16.74 -11.67 19.37
C LYS A 124 -16.79 -10.14 19.56
N SER A 125 -17.31 -9.68 20.70
CA SER A 125 -17.40 -8.27 21.06
C SER A 125 -16.04 -7.58 21.28
N LEU A 126 -14.93 -8.31 21.48
CA LEU A 126 -13.60 -7.71 21.61
C LEU A 126 -13.01 -7.28 20.27
N LEU A 127 -13.44 -7.87 19.15
CA LEU A 127 -12.85 -7.63 17.84
C LEU A 127 -13.01 -6.18 17.37
N GLU A 128 -14.17 -5.55 17.62
CA GLU A 128 -14.44 -4.18 17.18
C GLU A 128 -13.66 -3.12 17.99
N PRO A 129 -13.69 -3.10 19.33
CA PRO A 129 -12.84 -2.19 20.11
C PRO A 129 -11.35 -2.39 19.80
N PHE A 130 -10.94 -3.64 19.58
CA PHE A 130 -9.56 -3.94 19.21
C PHE A 130 -9.19 -3.42 17.82
N SER A 131 -10.06 -3.58 16.82
CA SER A 131 -9.75 -3.08 15.47
C SER A 131 -9.62 -1.57 15.45
N LYS A 132 -10.45 -0.83 16.20
CA LYS A 132 -10.32 0.62 16.37
C LYS A 132 -8.96 1.00 16.95
N LEU A 133 -8.52 0.27 17.97
CA LEU A 133 -7.22 0.48 18.59
C LEU A 133 -6.06 0.15 17.65
N LEU A 134 -6.17 -0.95 16.90
CA LEU A 134 -5.20 -1.33 15.87
C LEU A 134 -5.11 -0.27 14.77
N SER A 135 -6.25 0.23 14.28
CA SER A 135 -6.31 1.34 13.31
C SER A 135 -5.61 2.58 13.85
N PHE A 136 -5.85 2.95 15.10
CA PHE A 136 -5.17 4.09 15.72
C PHE A 136 -3.64 3.88 15.75
N VAL A 137 -3.18 2.70 16.17
CA VAL A 137 -1.75 2.37 16.20
C VAL A 137 -1.15 2.42 14.80
N ILE A 138 -1.85 1.92 13.78
CA ILE A 138 -1.41 1.98 12.38
C ILE A 138 -1.25 3.42 11.89
N GLN A 139 -2.16 4.31 12.29
CA GLN A 139 -2.17 5.70 11.85
C GLN A 139 -1.15 6.59 12.57
N ASN A 140 -0.70 6.20 13.76
CA ASN A 140 -0.05 7.13 14.68
C ASN A 140 1.19 6.62 15.40
N ALA A 141 1.45 5.31 15.36
CA ALA A 141 2.57 4.68 16.05
C ALA A 141 3.50 3.96 15.06
N VAL A 142 4.73 3.71 15.49
CA VAL A 142 5.71 2.93 14.72
C VAL A 142 5.61 1.47 15.16
N PHE A 143 5.43 0.57 14.21
CA PHE A 143 5.33 -0.86 14.49
C PHE A 143 6.12 -1.68 13.46
N THR A 144 6.33 -2.96 13.75
CA THR A 144 7.03 -3.88 12.84
C THR A 144 6.04 -4.69 12.03
N LEU A 145 6.43 -5.09 10.82
CA LEU A 145 5.60 -5.99 10.01
C LEU A 145 5.33 -7.31 10.75
N ALA A 146 6.35 -7.89 11.38
CA ALA A 146 6.24 -9.14 12.14
C ALA A 146 5.12 -9.09 13.19
N TYR A 147 5.02 -7.97 13.90
CA TYR A 147 3.98 -7.74 14.88
C TYR A 147 2.57 -7.78 14.26
N LEU A 148 2.37 -7.09 13.13
CA LEU A 148 1.07 -7.07 12.43
C LEU A 148 0.68 -8.47 11.92
N VAL A 149 1.65 -9.20 11.38
CA VAL A 149 1.47 -10.59 10.92
C VAL A 149 1.06 -11.49 12.07
N GLU A 150 1.73 -11.39 13.21
CA GLU A 150 1.44 -12.20 14.39
C GLU A 150 0.02 -11.94 14.90
N LEU A 151 -0.41 -10.68 15.00
CA LEU A 151 -1.78 -10.34 15.42
C LEU A 151 -2.84 -10.95 14.50
N CYS A 152 -2.69 -10.75 13.19
CA CYS A 152 -3.61 -11.30 12.21
C CYS A 152 -3.64 -12.83 12.28
N GLY A 153 -2.47 -13.47 12.45
CA GLY A 153 -2.35 -14.92 12.63
C GLY A 153 -2.94 -15.44 13.94
N LEU A 154 -2.87 -14.67 15.03
CA LEU A 154 -3.52 -14.99 16.30
C LEU A 154 -5.05 -14.91 16.18
N CYS A 155 -5.58 -13.85 15.57
CA CYS A 155 -7.02 -13.72 15.30
C CYS A 155 -7.53 -14.88 14.42
N TYR A 156 -6.77 -15.23 13.38
CA TYR A 156 -7.11 -16.35 12.51
C TYR A 156 -7.17 -17.69 13.27
N ARG A 157 -6.26 -17.92 14.22
CA ARG A 157 -6.23 -19.15 15.04
C ARG A 157 -7.28 -19.15 16.15
N ALA A 158 -7.65 -17.98 16.69
CA ALA A 158 -8.55 -17.86 17.84
C ALA A 158 -10.03 -18.13 17.49
N PHE A 159 -10.46 -17.90 16.25
CA PHE A 159 -11.86 -18.02 15.85
C PHE A 159 -12.07 -19.17 14.85
N SER A 160 -13.23 -19.80 14.88
CA SER A 160 -13.61 -20.86 13.92
C SER A 160 -14.30 -20.31 12.67
N LYS A 161 -15.13 -19.27 12.82
CA LYS A 161 -15.89 -18.64 11.72
C LYS A 161 -14.99 -17.75 10.87
N GLU A 162 -14.99 -17.93 9.55
CA GLU A 162 -14.17 -17.15 8.61
C GLU A 162 -14.32 -15.63 8.75
N ARG A 163 -15.56 -15.15 8.94
CA ARG A 163 -15.79 -13.71 9.15
C ARG A 163 -14.94 -13.17 10.29
N ASP A 164 -14.88 -13.89 11.40
CA ASP A 164 -14.23 -13.45 12.63
C ASP A 164 -12.71 -13.73 12.57
N LYS A 165 -12.29 -14.85 11.94
CA LYS A 165 -10.87 -15.17 11.66
C LYS A 165 -10.11 -14.05 10.97
N PHE A 166 -10.71 -13.47 9.93
CA PHE A 166 -10.10 -12.42 9.11
C PHE A 166 -10.47 -11.00 9.55
N TYR A 167 -11.07 -10.81 10.73
CA TYR A 167 -11.57 -9.49 11.13
C TYR A 167 -10.45 -8.45 11.26
N LEU A 168 -9.34 -8.80 11.93
CA LEU A 168 -8.19 -7.91 12.05
C LEU A 168 -7.50 -7.69 10.71
N SER A 169 -7.30 -8.75 9.95
CA SER A 169 -6.80 -8.70 8.58
C SER A 169 -7.57 -7.72 7.70
N ARG A 170 -8.91 -7.75 7.74
CA ARG A 170 -9.75 -6.78 7.02
C ARG A 170 -9.54 -5.36 7.51
N SER A 171 -9.39 -5.17 8.82
CA SER A 171 -9.16 -3.84 9.40
C SER A 171 -7.85 -3.23 8.90
N VAL A 172 -6.78 -4.03 8.85
CA VAL A 172 -5.48 -3.63 8.28
C VAL A 172 -5.59 -3.25 6.81
N VAL A 173 -6.30 -4.06 6.01
CA VAL A 173 -6.54 -3.79 4.59
C VAL A 173 -7.37 -2.52 4.40
N LEU A 174 -8.36 -2.28 5.24
CA LEU A 174 -9.16 -1.05 5.19
C LEU A 174 -8.31 0.19 5.43
N GLU A 175 -7.36 0.17 6.36
CA GLU A 175 -6.42 1.28 6.56
C GLU A 175 -5.56 1.54 5.32
N LEU A 176 -5.02 0.47 4.71
CA LEU A 176 -4.28 0.58 3.46
C LEU A 176 -5.14 1.23 2.36
N LEU A 177 -6.35 0.73 2.13
CA LEU A 177 -7.25 1.25 1.08
C LEU A 177 -7.69 2.69 1.35
N GLN A 178 -7.93 3.06 2.62
CA GLN A 178 -8.23 4.44 2.99
C GLN A 178 -7.05 5.37 2.70
N ALA A 179 -5.81 4.92 2.95
CA ALA A 179 -4.61 5.68 2.62
C ALA A 179 -4.42 5.82 1.09
N LEU A 180 -4.61 4.74 0.32
CA LEU A 180 -4.54 4.79 -1.15
C LEU A 180 -5.61 5.74 -1.74
N LYS A 181 -6.79 5.81 -1.11
CA LYS A 181 -7.87 6.76 -1.46
C LYS A 181 -7.66 8.17 -0.92
N LEU A 182 -6.53 8.45 -0.26
CA LEU A 182 -6.22 9.75 0.36
C LEU A 182 -7.25 10.18 1.42
N LYS A 183 -7.96 9.23 2.04
CA LYS A 183 -8.96 9.47 3.08
C LYS A 183 -8.39 9.44 4.49
N SER A 184 -7.23 8.80 4.67
CA SER A 184 -6.55 8.70 5.96
C SER A 184 -5.04 8.95 5.77
N PRO A 185 -4.44 9.88 6.53
CA PRO A 185 -3.01 10.14 6.48
C PRO A 185 -2.24 9.09 7.29
N LEU A 186 -1.43 8.27 6.62
CA LEU A 186 -0.55 7.28 7.24
C LEU A 186 0.92 7.72 7.23
N PRO A 187 1.71 7.31 8.24
CA PRO A 187 3.16 7.35 8.17
C PRO A 187 3.69 6.55 6.98
N ASP A 188 4.70 7.06 6.31
CA ASP A 188 5.34 6.43 5.14
C ASP A 188 5.83 5.01 5.39
N THR A 189 6.50 4.80 6.52
CA THR A 189 7.01 3.51 6.97
C THR A 189 5.87 2.52 7.13
N ASN A 190 4.78 2.93 7.78
CA ASN A 190 3.62 2.08 7.99
C ASN A 190 2.95 1.74 6.66
N LEU A 191 2.81 2.69 5.74
CA LEU A 191 2.23 2.44 4.42
C LEU A 191 3.05 1.41 3.64
N LEU A 192 4.39 1.45 3.68
CA LEU A 192 5.21 0.38 3.09
C LEU A 192 5.02 -0.96 3.80
N LEU A 193 4.99 -0.99 5.14
CA LEU A 193 4.78 -2.22 5.91
C LEU A 193 3.43 -2.87 5.58
N LEU A 194 2.36 -2.07 5.42
CA LEU A 194 1.03 -2.56 5.06
C LEU A 194 1.03 -3.23 3.68
N VAL A 195 1.77 -2.67 2.72
CA VAL A 195 1.88 -3.22 1.37
C VAL A 195 2.78 -4.46 1.34
N GLN A 196 3.75 -4.56 2.25
CA GLN A 196 4.60 -5.74 2.43
C GLN A 196 3.92 -6.85 3.26
N CYS A 197 2.72 -6.61 3.79
CA CYS A 197 2.00 -7.56 4.64
C CYS A 197 1.40 -8.72 3.84
N GLY A 198 2.25 -9.60 3.30
CA GLY A 198 1.91 -10.79 2.52
C GLY A 198 1.35 -11.97 3.33
N THR A 199 0.46 -11.72 4.29
CA THR A 199 -0.20 -12.79 5.07
C THR A 199 -1.47 -13.27 4.38
N ALA A 200 -2.10 -14.34 4.88
CA ALA A 200 -3.45 -14.74 4.47
C ALA A 200 -4.50 -13.59 4.60
N ALA A 201 -4.16 -12.50 5.31
CA ALA A 201 -4.93 -11.26 5.32
C ALA A 201 -5.16 -10.66 3.92
N MET A 202 -4.26 -10.93 2.97
CA MET A 202 -4.33 -10.40 1.61
C MET A 202 -5.46 -10.99 0.78
N GLU A 203 -6.11 -12.08 1.23
CA GLU A 203 -7.39 -12.52 0.66
C GLU A 203 -8.46 -11.42 0.73
N CYS A 204 -8.35 -10.50 1.70
CA CYS A 204 -9.28 -9.37 1.84
C CYS A 204 -9.02 -8.28 0.79
N VAL A 205 -7.78 -8.18 0.26
CA VAL A 205 -7.44 -7.22 -0.81
C VAL A 205 -8.02 -7.66 -2.16
N ARG A 206 -8.32 -8.95 -2.34
CA ARG A 206 -8.92 -9.48 -3.59
C ARG A 206 -10.13 -8.70 -4.07
N GLN A 207 -10.97 -8.20 -3.16
CA GLN A 207 -12.18 -7.44 -3.50
C GLN A 207 -11.88 -6.03 -4.00
N SER A 208 -10.66 -5.53 -3.76
CA SER A 208 -10.26 -4.14 -4.01
C SER A 208 -9.10 -4.03 -5.02
N ILE A 209 -8.82 -5.09 -5.78
CA ILE A 209 -7.74 -5.10 -6.79
C ILE A 209 -7.94 -4.02 -7.85
N GLY A 210 -9.20 -3.73 -8.25
CA GLY A 210 -9.48 -2.62 -9.15
C GLY A 210 -8.94 -1.28 -8.62
N GLU A 211 -9.17 -0.99 -7.34
CA GLU A 211 -8.69 0.25 -6.70
C GLU A 211 -7.16 0.32 -6.64
N VAL A 212 -6.51 -0.83 -6.44
CA VAL A 212 -5.03 -0.93 -6.46
C VAL A 212 -4.49 -0.65 -7.87
N LEU A 213 -5.13 -1.21 -8.90
CA LEU A 213 -4.74 -0.98 -10.29
C LEU A 213 -4.96 0.48 -10.70
N ASP A 214 -6.07 1.09 -10.30
CA ASP A 214 -6.37 2.51 -10.56
C ASP A 214 -5.29 3.41 -9.92
N PHE A 215 -4.91 3.12 -8.67
CA PHE A 215 -3.83 3.84 -7.99
C PHE A 215 -2.49 3.68 -8.74
N MET A 216 -2.16 2.47 -9.18
CA MET A 216 -0.91 2.20 -9.90
C MET A 216 -0.86 2.92 -11.26
N ALA A 217 -1.98 2.92 -12.00
CA ALA A 217 -2.12 3.54 -13.31
C ALA A 217 -2.01 5.07 -13.25
N ASP A 218 -2.51 5.69 -12.18
CA ASP A 218 -2.48 7.13 -12.01
C ASP A 218 -1.03 7.67 -11.88
N MET A 219 -0.69 8.60 -12.77
CA MET A 219 0.63 9.23 -12.83
C MET A 219 0.87 10.25 -11.71
N HIS A 220 -0.19 10.93 -11.27
CA HIS A 220 -0.12 12.03 -10.31
C HIS A 220 -0.41 11.59 -8.88
N THR A 221 -0.89 10.35 -8.68
CA THR A 221 -1.28 9.89 -7.35
C THR A 221 -0.14 9.94 -6.33
N LEU A 222 1.12 9.70 -6.73
CA LEU A 222 2.25 9.76 -5.80
C LEU A 222 2.50 11.19 -5.32
N THR A 223 2.37 12.18 -6.21
CA THR A 223 2.48 13.61 -5.85
C THR A 223 1.36 14.01 -4.88
N ARG A 224 0.13 13.55 -5.13
CA ARG A 224 -1.02 13.80 -4.22
C ARG A 224 -0.87 13.04 -2.90
N LEU A 225 -0.35 11.83 -2.92
CA LEU A 225 -0.11 11.03 -1.72
C LEU A 225 0.91 11.73 -0.83
N LYS A 226 2.01 12.24 -1.39
CA LYS A 226 3.03 12.99 -0.64
C LYS A 226 2.43 14.13 0.19
N SER A 227 1.43 14.85 -0.32
CA SER A 227 0.78 15.93 0.42
C SER A 227 -0.17 15.46 1.53
N HIS A 228 -0.60 14.19 1.51
CA HIS A 228 -1.52 13.60 2.48
C HIS A 228 -0.81 12.75 3.54
N MET A 229 0.50 12.54 3.44
CA MET A 229 1.24 11.66 4.35
C MET A 229 1.68 12.36 5.63
N LYS A 230 1.79 11.59 6.72
CA LYS A 230 2.44 12.04 7.96
C LYS A 230 3.94 11.74 7.88
N THR A 231 4.79 12.71 8.20
CA THR A 231 6.23 12.51 8.34
C THR A 231 6.57 12.14 9.79
N CYS A 232 6.83 10.86 10.07
CA CYS A 232 7.26 10.42 11.41
C CYS A 232 8.78 10.25 11.45
N SER A 233 9.51 11.26 11.96
CA SER A 233 10.92 11.26 12.45
C SER A 233 12.07 10.65 11.61
N GLN A 234 11.83 9.72 10.70
CA GLN A 234 12.77 9.14 9.74
C GLN A 234 12.05 9.06 8.39
N PRO A 235 12.00 10.16 7.62
CA PRO A 235 11.46 10.08 6.28
C PRO A 235 12.24 9.01 5.50
N LEU A 236 11.52 8.04 4.93
CA LEU A 236 12.10 7.20 3.89
C LEU A 236 12.67 8.13 2.80
N HIS A 237 13.77 7.73 2.16
CA HIS A 237 14.40 8.54 1.13
C HIS A 237 13.34 9.00 0.12
N GLU A 238 13.07 10.31 0.06
CA GLU A 238 11.86 10.85 -0.58
C GLU A 238 11.74 10.40 -2.04
N ASP A 239 12.89 10.18 -2.70
CA ASP A 239 12.96 9.82 -4.10
C ASP A 239 12.62 8.35 -4.39
N THR A 240 12.70 7.44 -3.41
CA THR A 240 12.48 6.00 -3.64
C THR A 240 11.18 5.47 -3.05
N PHE A 241 10.59 6.18 -2.08
CA PHE A 241 9.34 5.78 -1.41
C PHE A 241 8.23 5.43 -2.41
N GLY A 242 7.93 6.33 -3.35
CA GLY A 242 6.84 6.14 -4.31
C GLY A 242 7.05 4.93 -5.22
N GLY A 243 8.30 4.63 -5.56
CA GLY A 243 8.68 3.42 -6.29
C GLY A 243 8.43 2.15 -5.48
N HIS A 244 8.94 2.09 -4.25
CA HIS A 244 8.72 0.95 -3.35
C HIS A 244 7.24 0.67 -3.09
N LEU A 245 6.45 1.73 -2.90
CA LEU A 245 5.01 1.62 -2.73
C LEU A 245 4.34 0.99 -3.95
N LYS A 246 4.61 1.51 -5.16
CA LYS A 246 4.04 0.96 -6.40
C LYS A 246 4.49 -0.46 -6.68
N VAL A 247 5.76 -0.81 -6.43
CA VAL A 247 6.24 -2.20 -6.57
C VAL A 247 5.52 -3.13 -5.62
N GLY A 248 5.37 -2.75 -4.35
CA GLY A 248 4.67 -3.59 -3.39
C GLY A 248 3.18 -3.79 -3.74
N LEU A 249 2.48 -2.73 -4.18
CA LEU A 249 1.10 -2.83 -4.66
C LEU A 249 1.01 -3.69 -5.92
N ALA A 250 2.00 -3.58 -6.80
CA ALA A 250 2.08 -4.39 -8.00
C ALA A 250 2.31 -5.88 -7.69
N GLN A 251 3.11 -6.23 -6.68
CA GLN A 251 3.26 -7.60 -6.21
C GLN A 251 1.92 -8.17 -5.76
N ILE A 252 1.15 -7.39 -4.99
CA ILE A 252 -0.19 -7.79 -4.52
C ILE A 252 -1.12 -8.04 -5.71
N ALA A 253 -1.21 -7.07 -6.62
CA ALA A 253 -2.05 -7.19 -7.81
C ALA A 253 -1.63 -8.37 -8.68
N ALA A 254 -0.33 -8.56 -8.88
CA ALA A 254 0.22 -9.65 -9.67
C ALA A 254 -0.15 -11.02 -9.09
N MET A 255 0.05 -11.21 -7.77
CA MET A 255 -0.31 -12.46 -7.09
C MET A 255 -1.79 -12.77 -7.22
N GLU A 256 -2.68 -11.80 -6.96
CA GLU A 256 -4.13 -12.04 -7.01
C GLU A 256 -4.64 -12.29 -8.43
N ILE A 257 -4.11 -11.60 -9.45
CA ILE A 257 -4.45 -11.87 -10.84
C ILE A 257 -3.96 -13.27 -11.24
N SER A 258 -2.72 -13.63 -10.85
CA SER A 258 -2.15 -14.96 -11.14
C SER A 258 -3.01 -16.08 -10.56
N ARG A 259 -3.44 -15.93 -9.29
CA ARG A 259 -4.33 -16.89 -8.61
C ARG A 259 -5.69 -17.03 -9.30
N GLY A 260 -6.21 -15.94 -9.85
CA GLY A 260 -7.50 -15.94 -10.54
C GLY A 260 -7.47 -16.37 -12.00
N ASN A 261 -6.29 -16.55 -12.62
CA ASN A 261 -6.18 -16.90 -14.04
C ASN A 261 -6.47 -18.38 -14.33
N HIS A 262 -6.15 -19.32 -13.44
CA HIS A 262 -6.39 -20.78 -13.62
C HIS A 262 -6.33 -21.26 -15.09
N ARG A 263 -7.41 -21.77 -15.71
CA ARG A 263 -7.41 -22.21 -17.12
C ARG A 263 -7.96 -21.18 -18.12
N ASP A 264 -8.84 -20.27 -17.67
CA ASP A 264 -9.63 -19.41 -18.57
C ASP A 264 -9.25 -17.91 -18.49
N ASN A 265 -8.15 -17.56 -17.80
CA ASN A 265 -7.67 -16.19 -17.65
C ASN A 265 -8.73 -15.19 -17.12
N LYS A 266 -9.66 -15.65 -16.28
CA LYS A 266 -10.82 -14.86 -15.81
C LYS A 266 -10.43 -13.57 -15.09
N ALA A 267 -9.35 -13.58 -14.31
CA ALA A 267 -8.91 -12.39 -13.61
C ALA A 267 -8.38 -11.33 -14.59
N VAL A 268 -7.60 -11.72 -15.59
CA VAL A 268 -7.14 -10.82 -16.66
C VAL A 268 -8.32 -10.23 -17.41
N ILE A 269 -9.30 -11.05 -17.82
CA ILE A 269 -10.50 -10.55 -18.51
C ILE A 269 -11.26 -9.53 -17.66
N ARG A 270 -11.33 -9.76 -16.35
CA ARG A 270 -12.02 -8.85 -15.41
C ARG A 270 -11.28 -7.53 -15.20
N TYR A 271 -9.96 -7.59 -14.99
CA TYR A 271 -9.19 -6.43 -14.53
C TYR A 271 -8.45 -5.71 -15.65
N LEU A 272 -8.19 -6.39 -16.76
CA LEU A 272 -7.49 -5.90 -17.95
C LEU A 272 -8.29 -6.25 -19.22
N PRO A 273 -9.57 -5.85 -19.33
CA PRO A 273 -10.43 -6.25 -20.45
C PRO A 273 -9.90 -5.78 -21.82
N TRP A 274 -9.09 -4.71 -21.83
CA TRP A 274 -8.48 -4.15 -23.03
C TRP A 274 -7.28 -4.97 -23.55
N LEU A 275 -6.71 -5.88 -22.75
CA LEU A 275 -5.45 -6.56 -23.08
C LEU A 275 -5.53 -7.39 -24.36
N TYR A 276 -6.67 -8.06 -24.59
CA TYR A 276 -6.92 -8.88 -25.79
C TYR A 276 -7.60 -8.08 -26.92
N HIS A 277 -7.77 -6.77 -26.75
CA HIS A 277 -8.44 -5.89 -27.71
C HIS A 277 -7.61 -4.62 -27.98
N PRO A 278 -6.39 -4.76 -28.54
CA PRO A 278 -5.53 -3.61 -28.84
C PRO A 278 -6.14 -2.73 -29.94
N PRO A 279 -5.88 -1.40 -29.93
CA PRO A 279 -6.32 -0.51 -31.00
C PRO A 279 -5.76 -0.94 -32.36
N SER A 280 -6.60 -0.92 -33.39
CA SER A 280 -6.15 -1.26 -34.74
C SER A 280 -5.18 -0.19 -35.28
N ALA A 281 -4.21 -0.62 -36.10
CA ALA A 281 -3.25 0.30 -36.73
C ALA A 281 -3.90 1.36 -37.66
N MET A 282 -5.17 1.19 -38.03
CA MET A 282 -5.93 2.16 -38.83
C MET A 282 -6.62 3.24 -37.97
N GLN A 283 -6.69 3.08 -36.65
CA GLN A 283 -7.32 4.01 -35.70
C GLN A 283 -6.26 4.67 -34.80
N GLN A 284 -5.24 5.29 -35.40
CA GLN A 284 -4.14 5.92 -34.67
C GLN A 284 -4.42 7.41 -34.42
N GLY A 285 -5.07 7.72 -33.32
CA GLY A 285 -5.28 9.09 -32.84
C GLY A 285 -4.51 9.41 -31.54
N PRO A 286 -4.48 10.68 -31.10
CA PRO A 286 -3.88 11.07 -29.83
C PRO A 286 -4.48 10.32 -28.62
N LYS A 287 -5.75 9.94 -28.70
CA LYS A 287 -6.47 9.21 -27.65
C LYS A 287 -5.96 7.77 -27.53
N GLU A 288 -5.91 7.04 -28.63
CA GLU A 288 -5.45 5.65 -28.66
C GLU A 288 -3.96 5.56 -28.27
N PHE A 289 -3.17 6.56 -28.69
CA PHE A 289 -1.79 6.69 -28.26
C PHE A 289 -1.66 6.78 -26.73
N ILE A 290 -2.40 7.69 -26.07
CA ILE A 290 -2.27 7.89 -24.63
C ILE A 290 -2.86 6.73 -23.82
N GLU A 291 -3.89 6.06 -24.33
CA GLU A 291 -4.44 4.83 -23.76
C GLU A 291 -3.40 3.72 -23.81
N CYS A 292 -2.76 3.47 -24.96
CA CYS A 292 -1.67 2.51 -25.07
C CYS A 292 -0.50 2.84 -24.12
N VAL A 293 -0.08 4.11 -24.01
CA VAL A 293 0.96 4.49 -23.03
C VAL A 293 0.54 4.15 -21.61
N SER A 294 -0.74 4.39 -21.25
CA SER A 294 -1.26 4.08 -19.92
C SER A 294 -1.31 2.57 -19.65
N HIS A 295 -1.76 1.79 -20.63
CA HIS A 295 -1.77 0.32 -20.58
C HIS A 295 -0.37 -0.24 -20.38
N ILE A 296 0.60 0.19 -21.18
CA ILE A 296 1.99 -0.28 -21.10
C ILE A 296 2.62 0.08 -19.75
N ARG A 297 2.37 1.27 -19.22
CA ARG A 297 2.83 1.65 -17.87
C ARG A 297 2.24 0.74 -16.79
N LEU A 298 0.94 0.42 -16.86
CA LEU A 298 0.29 -0.48 -15.89
C LEU A 298 0.87 -1.90 -15.99
N LEU A 299 1.06 -2.42 -17.20
CA LEU A 299 1.67 -3.74 -17.40
C LEU A 299 3.12 -3.76 -16.92
N SER A 300 3.91 -2.71 -17.13
CA SER A 300 5.28 -2.63 -16.59
C SER A 300 5.29 -2.82 -15.08
N TRP A 301 4.37 -2.16 -14.36
CA TRP A 301 4.27 -2.36 -12.92
C TRP A 301 3.87 -3.78 -12.57
N LEU A 302 2.87 -4.35 -13.23
CA LEU A 302 2.42 -5.73 -12.98
C LEU A 302 3.54 -6.77 -13.21
N LEU A 303 4.30 -6.63 -14.30
CA LEU A 303 5.45 -7.49 -14.57
C LEU A 303 6.54 -7.32 -13.52
N LEU A 304 6.85 -6.08 -13.14
CA LEU A 304 7.83 -5.81 -12.09
C LEU A 304 7.39 -6.41 -10.74
N GLY A 305 6.10 -6.33 -10.41
CA GLY A 305 5.52 -6.97 -9.23
C GLY A 305 5.66 -8.49 -9.26
N SER A 306 5.29 -9.13 -10.37
CA SER A 306 5.46 -10.58 -10.57
C SER A 306 6.92 -11.02 -10.44
N LEU A 307 7.83 -10.33 -11.14
CA LEU A 307 9.26 -10.63 -11.12
C LEU A 307 9.85 -10.48 -9.72
N THR A 308 9.47 -9.42 -9.01
CA THR A 308 9.95 -9.21 -7.63
C THR A 308 9.43 -10.29 -6.69
N HIS A 309 8.16 -10.69 -6.82
CA HIS A 309 7.61 -11.78 -6.03
C HIS A 309 8.35 -13.10 -6.28
N ASN A 310 8.61 -13.45 -7.54
CA ASN A 310 9.33 -14.68 -7.87
C ASN A 310 10.78 -14.65 -7.35
N ALA A 311 11.43 -13.49 -7.33
CA ALA A 311 12.77 -13.34 -6.75
C ALA A 311 12.79 -13.46 -5.22
N VAL A 312 11.79 -12.92 -4.53
CA VAL A 312 11.69 -12.96 -3.05
C VAL A 312 11.21 -14.33 -2.55
N CYS A 313 10.35 -14.99 -3.33
CA CYS A 313 9.73 -16.27 -3.00
C CYS A 313 10.07 -17.36 -4.03
N PRO A 314 11.35 -17.75 -4.19
CA PRO A 314 11.76 -18.70 -5.23
C PRO A 314 11.16 -20.10 -5.06
N ASN A 315 10.76 -20.46 -3.83
CA ASN A 315 10.19 -21.77 -3.50
C ASN A 315 8.64 -21.76 -3.50
N ALA A 316 8.00 -20.75 -4.08
CA ALA A 316 6.54 -20.68 -4.17
C ALA A 316 5.99 -21.88 -4.97
N SER A 317 4.84 -22.41 -4.54
CA SER A 317 4.23 -23.60 -5.15
C SER A 317 3.80 -23.41 -6.62
N SER A 318 3.56 -22.16 -7.04
CA SER A 318 3.22 -21.80 -8.41
C SER A 318 3.90 -20.49 -8.80
N PRO A 319 4.37 -20.33 -10.06
CA PRO A 319 4.93 -19.07 -10.53
C PRO A 319 3.87 -17.96 -10.52
N CYS A 320 4.27 -16.73 -10.18
CA CYS A 320 3.39 -15.57 -10.27
C CYS A 320 3.31 -15.10 -11.74
N LEU A 321 2.26 -15.49 -12.45
CA LEU A 321 2.02 -15.16 -13.86
C LEU A 321 0.72 -14.35 -14.05
N PRO A 322 0.73 -13.03 -13.77
CA PRO A 322 -0.47 -12.21 -13.88
C PRO A 322 -0.88 -11.98 -15.33
N ILE A 323 0.10 -11.94 -16.25
CA ILE A 323 -0.11 -11.74 -17.68
C ILE A 323 0.15 -13.08 -18.40
N PRO A 324 -0.86 -13.68 -19.01
CA PRO A 324 -0.71 -14.89 -19.81
C PRO A 324 0.28 -14.70 -20.95
N LEU A 325 1.07 -15.74 -21.25
CA LEU A 325 2.07 -15.67 -22.34
C LEU A 325 1.40 -15.49 -23.71
N ASP A 326 0.19 -16.04 -23.90
CA ASP A 326 -0.58 -15.88 -25.14
C ASP A 326 -1.00 -14.42 -25.44
N ALA A 327 -0.97 -13.53 -24.45
CA ALA A 327 -1.24 -12.11 -24.62
C ALA A 327 -0.10 -11.34 -25.32
N GLY A 328 1.07 -11.97 -25.51
CA GLY A 328 2.27 -11.31 -26.04
C GLY A 328 2.07 -10.61 -27.39
N SER A 329 1.31 -11.21 -28.29
CA SER A 329 0.98 -10.63 -29.60
C SER A 329 0.16 -9.35 -29.49
N HIS A 330 -0.86 -9.33 -28.64
CA HIS A 330 -1.71 -8.16 -28.40
C HIS A 330 -0.96 -7.03 -27.69
N ILE A 331 -0.08 -7.37 -26.76
CA ILE A 331 0.80 -6.42 -26.09
C ILE A 331 1.75 -5.76 -27.11
N ALA A 332 2.28 -6.53 -28.07
CA ALA A 332 3.10 -5.98 -29.15
C ALA A 332 2.32 -4.94 -29.97
N ASP A 333 1.03 -5.19 -30.25
CA ASP A 333 0.19 -4.23 -30.99
C ASP A 333 0.02 -2.90 -30.23
N HIS A 334 -0.14 -2.94 -28.90
CA HIS A 334 -0.13 -1.72 -28.08
C HIS A 334 1.20 -0.95 -28.18
N LEU A 335 2.34 -1.64 -28.18
CA LEU A 335 3.66 -1.00 -28.35
C LEU A 335 3.81 -0.38 -29.74
N ILE A 336 3.34 -1.08 -30.78
CA ILE A 336 3.41 -0.61 -32.16
C ILE A 336 2.66 0.72 -32.33
N VAL A 337 1.47 0.86 -31.73
CA VAL A 337 0.73 2.14 -31.72
C VAL A 337 1.55 3.27 -31.11
N ILE A 338 2.26 3.02 -30.00
CA ILE A 338 3.15 4.01 -29.36
C ILE A 338 4.33 4.35 -30.29
N LEU A 339 4.98 3.35 -30.85
CA LEU A 339 6.17 3.54 -31.70
C LEU A 339 5.86 4.31 -32.98
N ILE A 340 4.76 3.99 -33.64
CA ILE A 340 4.32 4.65 -34.87
C ILE A 340 3.81 6.06 -34.58
N GLY A 341 3.04 6.26 -33.50
CA GLY A 341 2.49 7.56 -33.15
C GLY A 341 3.49 8.54 -32.54
N PHE A 342 4.63 8.07 -32.03
CA PHE A 342 5.59 8.90 -31.31
C PHE A 342 6.10 10.14 -32.07
N PRO A 343 6.49 10.05 -33.37
CA PRO A 343 7.00 11.21 -34.12
C PRO A 343 6.03 12.39 -34.14
N GLU A 344 4.73 12.10 -34.19
CA GLU A 344 3.67 13.12 -34.23
C GLU A 344 3.29 13.60 -32.82
N GLN A 345 3.16 12.67 -31.87
CA GLN A 345 2.56 12.96 -30.56
C GLN A 345 3.56 13.43 -29.49
N SER A 346 4.87 13.17 -29.66
CA SER A 346 5.92 13.40 -28.65
C SER A 346 6.04 14.84 -28.13
N LYS A 347 5.60 15.84 -28.91
CA LYS A 347 5.71 17.26 -28.56
C LYS A 347 4.54 17.79 -27.72
N THR A 348 3.50 16.99 -27.51
CA THR A 348 2.25 17.44 -26.87
C THR A 348 2.38 17.61 -25.36
N SER A 349 3.11 16.73 -24.68
CA SER A 349 3.39 16.86 -23.24
C SER A 349 4.60 16.02 -22.80
N VAL A 350 5.07 16.23 -21.58
CA VAL A 350 6.17 15.43 -20.99
C VAL A 350 5.82 13.94 -20.97
N LEU A 351 4.56 13.57 -20.72
CA LEU A 351 4.12 12.17 -20.78
C LEU A 351 4.28 11.58 -22.18
N HIS A 352 3.94 12.34 -23.22
CA HIS A 352 4.12 11.90 -24.61
C HIS A 352 5.60 11.80 -24.98
N MET A 353 6.43 12.74 -24.51
CA MET A 353 7.89 12.69 -24.69
C MET A 353 8.50 11.44 -24.06
N CYS A 354 8.00 11.01 -22.90
CA CYS A 354 8.47 9.84 -22.17
C CYS A 354 7.84 8.50 -22.64
N SER A 355 6.99 8.49 -23.67
CA SER A 355 6.28 7.27 -24.05
C SER A 355 7.22 6.17 -24.56
N LEU A 356 8.28 6.51 -25.31
CA LEU A 356 9.31 5.55 -25.74
C LEU A 356 10.06 4.95 -24.55
N PHE A 357 10.34 5.76 -23.53
CA PHE A 357 10.96 5.27 -22.31
C PHE A 357 10.09 4.17 -21.68
N HIS A 358 8.78 4.39 -21.55
CA HIS A 358 7.87 3.37 -21.04
C HIS A 358 7.77 2.14 -21.95
N ALA A 359 7.71 2.31 -23.27
CA ALA A 359 7.67 1.21 -24.23
C ALA A 359 8.91 0.31 -24.15
N PHE A 360 10.11 0.90 -24.08
CA PHE A 360 11.36 0.13 -24.01
C PHE A 360 11.59 -0.52 -22.65
N ILE A 361 11.24 0.17 -21.55
CA ILE A 361 11.26 -0.45 -20.21
C ILE A 361 10.32 -1.65 -20.17
N PHE A 362 9.12 -1.51 -20.73
CA PHE A 362 8.20 -2.64 -20.84
C PHE A 362 8.78 -3.79 -21.66
N ALA A 363 9.36 -3.52 -22.83
CA ALA A 363 9.95 -4.56 -23.68
C ALA A 363 11.07 -5.33 -22.96
N GLN A 364 11.88 -4.64 -22.16
CA GLN A 364 12.89 -5.28 -21.29
C GLN A 364 12.23 -6.15 -20.23
N LEU A 365 11.24 -5.62 -19.50
CA LEU A 365 10.52 -6.35 -18.47
C LEU A 365 9.79 -7.59 -19.02
N TRP A 366 9.17 -7.48 -20.20
CA TRP A 366 8.52 -8.60 -20.89
C TRP A 366 9.51 -9.70 -21.23
N THR A 367 10.69 -9.33 -21.74
CA THR A 367 11.76 -10.29 -22.04
C THR A 367 12.18 -11.06 -20.78
N VAL A 368 12.49 -10.34 -19.70
CA VAL A 368 12.85 -10.96 -18.41
C VAL A 368 11.71 -11.80 -17.85
N TYR A 369 10.46 -11.35 -17.97
CA TYR A 369 9.28 -12.10 -17.54
C TYR A 369 9.12 -13.44 -18.27
N CYS A 370 9.31 -13.46 -19.59
CA CYS A 370 9.31 -14.69 -20.38
C CYS A 370 10.48 -15.61 -20.00
N GLU A 371 11.69 -15.08 -19.83
CA GLU A 371 12.87 -15.85 -19.41
C GLU A 371 12.67 -16.50 -18.03
N GLN A 372 12.18 -15.73 -17.05
CA GLN A 372 11.90 -16.26 -15.71
C GLN A 372 10.77 -17.30 -15.74
N SER A 373 9.77 -17.12 -16.60
CA SER A 373 8.73 -18.13 -16.81
C SER A 373 9.30 -19.42 -17.38
N ALA A 374 10.29 -19.32 -18.29
CA ALA A 374 10.90 -20.47 -18.93
C ALA A 374 11.72 -21.36 -17.97
N VAL A 375 12.23 -20.79 -16.88
CA VAL A 375 13.06 -21.48 -15.87
C VAL A 375 12.23 -21.93 -14.65
N ALA A 376 10.92 -21.65 -14.62
CA ALA A 376 10.06 -21.97 -13.48
C ALA A 376 9.93 -23.48 -13.23
N THR A 377 10.38 -23.95 -12.07
CA THR A 377 10.53 -25.38 -11.74
C THR A 377 9.24 -26.08 -11.27
N ASN A 378 8.09 -25.42 -11.28
CA ASN A 378 6.85 -25.93 -10.66
C ASN A 378 5.66 -26.06 -11.62
N VAL A 379 5.90 -26.16 -12.94
CA VAL A 379 4.85 -26.30 -13.96
C VAL A 379 4.78 -27.75 -14.48
N GLN A 380 3.58 -28.31 -14.63
CA GLN A 380 3.37 -29.59 -15.33
C GLN A 380 3.80 -29.42 -16.81
N ASN A 381 4.56 -30.36 -17.38
CA ASN A 381 5.19 -30.24 -18.71
C ASN A 381 6.21 -29.08 -18.84
N GLN A 382 7.17 -28.99 -17.91
CA GLN A 382 8.19 -27.93 -17.89
C GLN A 382 8.86 -27.65 -19.25
N ASN A 383 9.24 -28.68 -20.01
CA ASN A 383 9.94 -28.49 -21.29
C ASN A 383 9.06 -27.79 -22.33
N GLU A 384 7.78 -28.14 -22.41
CA GLU A 384 6.83 -27.55 -23.36
C GLU A 384 6.49 -26.10 -22.96
N PHE A 385 6.28 -25.87 -21.67
CA PHE A 385 6.05 -24.54 -21.12
C PHE A 385 7.25 -23.61 -21.32
N SER A 386 8.46 -24.12 -21.06
CA SER A 386 9.73 -23.40 -21.25
C SER A 386 9.91 -22.97 -22.70
N PHE A 387 9.71 -23.90 -23.64
CA PHE A 387 9.79 -23.62 -25.07
C PHE A 387 8.76 -22.56 -25.49
N THR A 388 7.52 -22.67 -25.01
CA THR A 388 6.46 -21.70 -25.28
C THR A 388 6.82 -20.29 -24.80
N ALA A 389 7.39 -20.17 -23.59
CA ALA A 389 7.80 -18.88 -23.04
C ALA A 389 8.91 -18.22 -23.86
N ILE A 390 9.91 -18.99 -24.29
CA ILE A 390 10.99 -18.50 -25.16
C ILE A 390 10.45 -18.07 -26.53
N LEU A 391 9.61 -18.90 -27.16
CA LEU A 391 9.01 -18.56 -28.45
C LEU A 391 8.14 -17.30 -28.35
N THR A 392 7.40 -17.13 -27.26
CA THR A 392 6.58 -15.94 -27.01
C THR A 392 7.45 -14.67 -26.98
N ALA A 393 8.61 -14.71 -26.32
CA ALA A 393 9.54 -13.58 -26.30
C ALA A 393 10.06 -13.26 -27.71
N LEU A 394 10.41 -14.30 -28.49
CA LEU A 394 10.89 -14.12 -29.86
C LEU A 394 9.80 -13.57 -30.81
N GLU A 395 8.56 -14.07 -30.69
CA GLU A 395 7.43 -13.56 -31.46
C GLU A 395 7.14 -12.09 -31.14
N PHE A 396 7.16 -11.72 -29.86
CA PHE A 396 7.00 -10.33 -29.45
C PHE A 396 8.03 -9.41 -30.13
N TRP A 397 9.32 -9.78 -30.09
CA TRP A 397 10.37 -8.99 -30.72
C TRP A 397 10.28 -8.97 -32.24
N SER A 398 9.87 -10.06 -32.90
CA SER A 398 9.71 -10.09 -34.36
C SER A 398 8.64 -9.10 -34.83
N ARG A 399 7.59 -8.87 -34.04
CA ARG A 399 6.53 -7.88 -34.30
C ARG A 399 6.95 -6.44 -34.00
N VAL A 400 7.65 -6.20 -32.90
CA VAL A 400 8.00 -4.83 -32.45
C VAL A 400 9.19 -4.25 -33.22
N THR A 401 10.17 -5.08 -33.59
CA THR A 401 11.43 -4.65 -34.23
C THR A 401 11.24 -3.82 -35.50
N PRO A 402 10.35 -4.18 -36.45
CA PRO A 402 10.10 -3.37 -37.64
C PRO A 402 9.70 -1.92 -37.33
N SER A 403 8.86 -1.71 -36.32
CA SER A 403 8.41 -0.36 -35.92
C SER A 403 9.55 0.45 -35.30
N ILE A 404 10.46 -0.19 -34.55
CA ILE A 404 11.68 0.45 -34.04
C ILE A 404 12.58 0.89 -35.19
N LEU A 405 12.80 0.01 -36.18
CA LEU A 405 13.61 0.33 -37.36
C LEU A 405 13.02 1.50 -38.15
N GLN A 406 11.69 1.54 -38.32
CA GLN A 406 10.99 2.65 -38.97
C GLN A 406 11.17 3.96 -38.20
N LEU A 407 11.03 3.93 -36.87
CA LEU A 407 11.26 5.10 -36.00
C LEU A 407 12.71 5.63 -36.13
N MET A 408 13.69 4.73 -36.18
CA MET A 408 15.10 5.09 -36.41
C MET A 408 15.33 5.70 -37.80
N ALA A 409 14.69 5.16 -38.84
CA ALA A 409 14.78 5.69 -40.19
C ALA A 409 14.18 7.10 -40.30
N HIS A 410 13.02 7.33 -39.66
CA HIS A 410 12.37 8.64 -39.63
C HIS A 410 13.28 9.71 -38.99
N ASN A 411 13.96 9.38 -37.89
CA ASN A 411 14.92 10.30 -37.25
C ASN A 411 16.13 10.62 -38.14
N LYS A 412 16.60 9.68 -38.98
CA LYS A 412 17.70 9.93 -39.93
C LYS A 412 17.30 10.93 -41.02
N VAL A 413 16.06 10.86 -41.51
CA VAL A 413 15.55 11.80 -42.53
C VAL A 413 15.34 13.21 -41.95
N VAL A 414 14.78 13.32 -40.75
CA VAL A 414 14.60 14.62 -40.09
C VAL A 414 15.95 15.28 -39.76
N SER A 415 16.93 14.50 -39.33
CA SER A 415 18.27 15.02 -39.02
C SER A 415 19.08 15.39 -40.26
N SER A 416 18.88 14.73 -41.42
CA SER A 416 19.50 15.12 -42.69
C SER A 416 18.83 16.36 -43.29
N GLN A 417 17.51 16.51 -43.18
CA GLN A 417 16.78 17.73 -43.61
C GLN A 417 17.18 18.97 -42.80
N ARG A 418 17.42 18.83 -41.49
CA ARG A 418 17.91 19.95 -40.63
C ARG A 418 19.35 20.37 -40.92
N ARG A 419 20.15 19.57 -41.64
CA ARG A 419 21.55 19.88 -41.99
C ARG A 419 21.71 20.61 -43.32
N LEU A 420 20.63 20.82 -44.08
CA LEU A 420 20.64 21.69 -45.26
C LEU A 420 20.43 23.14 -44.78
N PRO A 421 21.40 24.05 -44.93
CA PRO A 421 21.14 25.46 -44.67
C PRO A 421 20.14 25.94 -45.71
N SER A 422 19.14 26.71 -45.26
CA SER A 422 18.34 27.57 -46.13
C SER A 422 19.29 28.45 -46.96
N GLY A 423 19.54 28.01 -48.19
CA GLY A 423 20.28 28.76 -49.19
C GLY A 423 19.64 30.12 -49.34
N VAL A 424 20.39 31.13 -48.90
CA VAL A 424 20.12 32.55 -49.04
C VAL A 424 19.79 32.82 -50.51
N GLN A 425 18.54 33.18 -50.81
CA GLN A 425 18.25 33.99 -51.97
C GLN A 425 18.87 35.36 -51.72
N SER A 426 20.11 35.55 -52.13
CA SER A 426 20.69 36.87 -52.30
C SER A 426 20.48 37.29 -53.75
N HIS A 427 19.56 38.23 -53.94
CA HIS A 427 19.62 39.19 -55.03
C HIS A 427 21.06 39.67 -55.22
N ASN A 428 21.53 39.71 -56.48
CA ASN A 428 22.05 40.93 -57.09
C ASN A 428 22.49 40.73 -58.55
N VAL A 429 22.02 41.69 -59.37
CA VAL A 429 22.31 42.06 -60.76
C VAL A 429 21.71 41.18 -61.86
#